data_AF-A0A9C9WBT5-F1
#
_entry.id   AF-A0A9C9WBT5-F1
#
_cell.length_a   1.000
_cell.length_b   1.000
_cell.length_c   1.000
_cell.angle_alpha   90.00
_cell.angle_beta   90.00
_cell.angle_gamma   90.00
#
_symmetry.space_group_name_H-M   'P 1'
#
loop_
_entity.id
_entity.type
_entity.pdbx_description
1 polymer ?
#
loop_
_entity_poly.entity_id
_entity_poly.type
_entity_poly.pdbx_seq_one_letter_code
_entity_poly.pdbx_strand_id
1 'polypeptide(L)'
;MNDSENIRDIPPHFEKLRAMEAFTDEMFNRIVAFQEHQHAAWNDKLSFEERIRELPLHALVFSNPDRDPAVNAHTVAPFYPLREEMAQLAHCARQVADEPVVCDFHSRNGFLGSLLGREGVKVIGLRDPADKPNQIADFHDPAVFQYSEADFQQVDFPFDMALSVWMPPGTNRTPDIVRYRPKLIVYIHTDHVDESSGRPQTGTPEAFRELPSHYHLIAQWSITRPRDLFHETWPELTPSLEETRHVRIYADEPYRGIDVGADLEKADPYVWENELDMALTAMEAKNHLRERGFPV
;
A
#
# COMPACT_ATOMS: atom_id res chain seq x y z
N MET A 1 -11.57 -25.38 -48.69
CA MET A 1 -10.18 -25.23 -48.23
C MET A 1 -10.27 -24.40 -46.97
N ASN A 2 -9.70 -24.92 -45.88
CA ASN A 2 -9.88 -24.54 -44.49
C ASN A 2 -9.74 -23.03 -44.22
N ASP A 3 -10.83 -22.40 -43.77
CA ASP A 3 -10.84 -21.08 -43.10
C ASP A 3 -11.02 -21.23 -41.57
N SER A 4 -10.66 -22.40 -41.01
CA SER A 4 -10.88 -22.73 -39.59
C SER A 4 -9.59 -22.88 -38.76
N GLU A 5 -8.43 -22.50 -39.30
CA GLU A 5 -7.14 -22.55 -38.59
C GLU A 5 -6.49 -21.15 -38.57
N ASN A 6 -7.10 -20.20 -37.86
CA ASN A 6 -6.41 -19.00 -37.41
C ASN A 6 -7.11 -18.30 -36.24
N ILE A 7 -7.77 -19.06 -35.36
CA ILE A 7 -7.95 -18.62 -33.98
C ILE A 7 -6.57 -18.77 -33.33
N ARG A 8 -5.73 -17.77 -33.60
CA ARG A 8 -4.36 -17.62 -33.11
C ARG A 8 -4.37 -17.84 -31.59
N ASP A 9 -3.48 -18.70 -31.12
CA ASP A 9 -3.26 -19.00 -29.72
C ASP A 9 -3.38 -17.74 -28.86
N ILE A 10 -4.34 -17.73 -27.95
CA ILE A 10 -4.41 -16.72 -26.90
C ILE A 10 -3.13 -16.92 -26.07
N PRO A 11 -2.27 -15.91 -25.90
CA PRO A 11 -1.14 -16.01 -25.00
C PRO A 11 -1.56 -16.63 -23.66
N PRO A 12 -0.87 -17.66 -23.14
CA PRO A 12 -1.33 -18.41 -21.96
C PRO A 12 -1.64 -17.55 -20.73
N HIS A 13 -0.98 -16.39 -20.57
CA HIS A 13 -1.24 -15.48 -19.45
C HIS A 13 -2.60 -14.76 -19.54
N PHE A 14 -3.23 -14.67 -20.73
CA PHE A 14 -4.57 -14.13 -20.91
C PHE A 14 -5.69 -15.14 -20.63
N GLU A 15 -5.38 -16.42 -20.41
CA GLU A 15 -6.40 -17.46 -20.18
C GLU A 15 -7.31 -17.15 -18.98
N LYS A 16 -6.80 -16.47 -17.95
CA LYS A 16 -7.60 -16.01 -16.80
C LYS A 16 -8.76 -15.09 -17.19
N LEU A 17 -8.63 -14.35 -18.29
CA LEU A 17 -9.66 -13.42 -18.78
C LEU A 17 -10.94 -14.16 -19.26
N ARG A 18 -10.90 -15.48 -19.45
CA ARG A 18 -12.12 -16.26 -19.71
C ARG A 18 -13.12 -16.21 -18.56
N ALA A 19 -12.66 -15.96 -17.34
CA ALA A 19 -13.51 -15.83 -16.16
C ALA A 19 -13.94 -14.38 -15.88
N MET A 20 -13.69 -13.44 -16.81
CA MET A 20 -13.89 -12.00 -16.58
C MET A 20 -15.33 -11.65 -16.20
N GLU A 21 -16.34 -12.28 -16.79
CA GLU A 21 -17.75 -11.99 -16.50
C GLU A 21 -18.10 -12.30 -15.03
N ALA A 22 -17.84 -13.53 -14.59
CA ALA A 22 -18.07 -13.93 -13.19
C ALA A 22 -17.22 -13.10 -12.21
N PHE A 23 -15.96 -12.84 -12.56
CA PHE A 23 -15.07 -11.98 -11.77
C PHE A 23 -15.64 -10.56 -11.63
N THR A 24 -16.16 -10.00 -12.72
CA THR A 24 -16.73 -8.64 -12.75
C THR A 24 -17.93 -8.55 -11.83
N ASP A 25 -18.87 -9.48 -11.92
CA ASP A 25 -20.07 -9.50 -11.07
C ASP A 25 -19.70 -9.57 -9.59
N GLU A 26 -18.77 -10.45 -9.21
CA GLU A 26 -18.29 -10.56 -7.84
C GLU A 26 -17.59 -9.27 -7.36
N MET A 27 -16.71 -8.69 -8.18
CA MET A 27 -15.99 -7.46 -7.87
C MET A 27 -16.98 -6.30 -7.64
N PHE A 28 -17.94 -6.09 -8.54
CA PHE A 28 -18.95 -5.03 -8.38
C PHE A 28 -19.80 -5.22 -7.12
N ASN A 29 -20.21 -6.46 -6.82
CA ASN A 29 -20.93 -6.76 -5.58
C ASN A 29 -20.09 -6.39 -4.34
N ARG A 30 -18.79 -6.70 -4.32
CA ARG A 30 -17.89 -6.31 -3.22
C ARG A 30 -17.73 -4.79 -3.11
N ILE A 31 -17.60 -4.09 -4.24
CA ILE A 31 -17.50 -2.62 -4.27
C ILE A 31 -18.78 -1.98 -3.69
N VAL A 32 -19.95 -2.41 -4.16
CA VAL A 32 -21.24 -1.90 -3.68
C VAL A 32 -21.43 -2.20 -2.20
N ALA A 33 -21.17 -3.44 -1.77
CA ALA A 33 -21.26 -3.81 -0.36
C ALA A 33 -20.32 -2.97 0.53
N PHE A 34 -19.12 -2.64 0.05
CA PHE A 34 -18.21 -1.75 0.76
C PHE A 34 -18.76 -0.32 0.82
N GLN A 35 -19.24 0.21 -0.29
CA GLN A 35 -19.79 1.58 -0.39
C GLN A 35 -21.04 1.78 0.46
N GLU A 36 -21.90 0.76 0.55
CA GLU A 36 -23.12 0.76 1.35
C GLU A 36 -22.90 0.36 2.82
N HIS A 37 -21.64 0.27 3.27
CA HIS A 37 -21.25 -0.10 4.63
C HIS A 37 -21.71 -1.50 5.08
N GLN A 38 -21.96 -2.41 4.13
CA GLN A 38 -22.36 -3.79 4.38
C GLN A 38 -21.16 -4.75 4.47
N HIS A 39 -20.00 -4.34 3.95
CA HIS A 39 -18.77 -5.12 4.01
C HIS A 39 -18.22 -5.25 5.44
N ALA A 40 -17.58 -6.39 5.75
CA ALA A 40 -17.03 -6.72 7.07
C ALA A 40 -16.04 -5.66 7.61
N ALA A 41 -15.31 -4.97 6.73
CA ALA A 41 -14.37 -3.91 7.08
C ALA A 41 -14.95 -2.83 8.02
N TRP A 42 -16.26 -2.55 7.91
CA TRP A 42 -16.97 -1.55 8.72
C TRP A 42 -17.38 -2.06 10.11
N ASN A 43 -17.31 -3.38 10.36
CA ASN A 43 -17.71 -3.99 11.61
C ASN A 43 -16.51 -4.16 12.56
N ASP A 44 -16.37 -3.25 13.53
CA ASP A 44 -15.30 -3.24 14.52
C ASP A 44 -15.30 -4.43 15.48
N LYS A 45 -16.36 -5.23 15.51
CA LYS A 45 -16.48 -6.44 16.34
C LYS A 45 -15.86 -7.68 15.70
N LEU A 46 -15.56 -7.63 14.39
CA LEU A 46 -14.93 -8.72 13.68
C LEU A 46 -13.41 -8.65 13.83
N SER A 47 -12.75 -9.81 13.74
CA SER A 47 -11.30 -9.87 13.73
C SER A 47 -10.72 -9.14 12.52
N PHE A 48 -9.46 -8.69 12.62
CA PHE A 48 -8.78 -8.06 11.47
C PHE A 48 -8.82 -8.96 10.23
N GLU A 49 -8.59 -10.26 10.39
CA GLU A 49 -8.64 -11.23 9.31
C GLU A 49 -10.01 -11.30 8.61
N GLU A 50 -11.10 -11.29 9.38
CA GLU A 50 -12.46 -11.25 8.82
C GLU A 50 -12.77 -9.92 8.14
N ARG A 51 -12.22 -8.82 8.66
CA ARG A 51 -12.47 -7.46 8.14
C ARG A 51 -11.73 -7.17 6.84
N ILE A 52 -10.55 -7.77 6.63
CA ILE A 52 -9.79 -7.65 5.38
C ILE A 52 -10.15 -8.72 4.35
N ARG A 53 -10.86 -9.78 4.77
CA ARG A 53 -11.35 -10.82 3.85
C ARG A 53 -12.21 -10.18 2.80
N GLU A 54 -11.90 -10.45 1.53
CA GLU A 54 -12.65 -9.92 0.37
C GLU A 54 -12.70 -8.39 0.30
N LEU A 55 -11.78 -7.68 0.98
CA LEU A 55 -11.66 -6.23 0.83
C LEU A 55 -11.35 -5.88 -0.64
N PRO A 56 -12.22 -5.14 -1.35
CA PRO A 56 -12.02 -4.88 -2.76
C PRO A 56 -10.85 -3.92 -2.97
N LEU A 57 -10.04 -4.16 -4.01
CA LEU A 57 -8.93 -3.29 -4.40
C LEU A 57 -9.40 -1.85 -4.64
N HIS A 58 -10.60 -1.69 -5.19
CA HIS A 58 -11.22 -0.37 -5.39
C HIS A 58 -11.27 0.46 -4.09
N ALA A 59 -11.53 -0.16 -2.93
CA ALA A 59 -11.56 0.53 -1.63
C ALA A 59 -10.15 0.90 -1.09
N LEU A 60 -9.09 0.35 -1.69
CA LEU A 60 -7.70 0.69 -1.41
C LEU A 60 -7.13 1.71 -2.41
N VAL A 61 -7.73 1.82 -3.60
CA VAL A 61 -7.38 2.81 -4.63
C VAL A 61 -8.17 4.11 -4.44
N PHE A 62 -9.43 4.01 -4.01
CA PHE A 62 -10.32 5.15 -3.81
C PHE A 62 -10.85 5.20 -2.38
N SER A 63 -11.01 6.42 -1.85
CA SER A 63 -11.81 6.62 -0.64
C SER A 63 -13.29 6.46 -0.94
N ASN A 64 -14.06 6.07 0.07
CA ASN A 64 -15.50 5.89 -0.05
C ASN A 64 -16.18 7.20 -0.47
N PRO A 65 -17.24 7.17 -1.30
CA PRO A 65 -17.88 8.39 -1.82
C PRO A 65 -18.43 9.33 -0.74
N ASP A 66 -18.82 8.79 0.42
CA ASP A 66 -19.36 9.53 1.56
C ASP A 66 -18.28 10.04 2.53
N ARG A 67 -16.99 9.80 2.25
CA ARG A 67 -15.89 10.29 3.08
C ARG A 67 -15.79 11.82 2.97
N ASP A 68 -15.86 12.51 4.10
CA ASP A 68 -15.53 13.93 4.19
C ASP A 68 -14.01 14.18 4.33
N PRO A 69 -13.31 14.69 3.29
CA PRO A 69 -11.87 14.97 3.37
C PRO A 69 -11.50 16.12 4.32
N ALA A 70 -12.47 16.93 4.76
CA ALA A 70 -12.21 17.99 5.73
C ALA A 70 -11.85 17.39 7.10
N VAL A 71 -12.48 16.29 7.48
CA VAL A 71 -12.32 15.67 8.81
C VAL A 71 -11.66 14.30 8.77
N ASN A 72 -11.75 13.57 7.66
CA ASN A 72 -11.12 12.26 7.48
C ASN A 72 -9.96 12.31 6.48
N ALA A 73 -8.99 11.43 6.68
CA ALA A 73 -7.91 11.17 5.73
C ALA A 73 -8.35 10.19 4.62
N HIS A 74 -7.90 8.94 4.67
CA HIS A 74 -8.31 7.89 3.73
C HIS A 74 -9.43 7.06 4.34
N THR A 75 -10.17 6.29 3.53
CA THR A 75 -11.13 5.34 4.10
C THR A 75 -10.42 4.18 4.78
N VAL A 76 -9.53 3.48 4.04
CA VAL A 76 -8.73 2.37 4.57
C VAL A 76 -7.26 2.72 4.63
N ALA A 77 -6.63 3.01 3.49
CA ALA A 77 -5.20 3.25 3.36
C ALA A 77 -4.92 4.26 2.24
N PRO A 78 -3.73 4.87 2.21
CA PRO A 78 -3.32 5.77 1.12
C PRO A 78 -3.03 5.07 -0.21
N PHE A 79 -2.73 3.77 -0.19
CA PHE A 79 -2.46 2.95 -1.37
C PHE A 79 -2.79 1.48 -1.07
N TYR A 80 -2.75 0.63 -2.11
CA TYR A 80 -2.88 -0.82 -1.98
C TYR A 80 -1.51 -1.46 -1.66
N PRO A 81 -1.35 -2.09 -0.48
CA PRO A 81 -0.11 -2.78 -0.14
C PRO A 81 0.00 -4.12 -0.88
N LEU A 82 1.22 -4.55 -1.18
CA LEU A 82 1.52 -5.86 -1.75
C LEU A 82 2.09 -6.77 -0.67
N ARG A 83 1.75 -8.06 -0.69
CA ARG A 83 2.27 -9.02 0.32
C ARG A 83 3.79 -9.13 0.23
N GLU A 84 4.33 -9.25 -0.98
CA GLU A 84 5.79 -9.33 -1.20
C GLU A 84 6.53 -8.13 -0.62
N GLU A 85 5.97 -6.93 -0.76
CA GLU A 85 6.56 -5.72 -0.19
C GLU A 85 6.54 -5.74 1.35
N MET A 86 5.43 -6.14 1.97
CA MET A 86 5.37 -6.26 3.44
C MET A 86 6.38 -7.30 3.95
N ALA A 87 6.47 -8.46 3.29
CA ALA A 87 7.40 -9.53 3.63
C ALA A 87 8.87 -9.06 3.51
N GLN A 88 9.18 -8.29 2.47
CA GLN A 88 10.51 -7.72 2.26
C GLN A 88 10.87 -6.70 3.34
N LEU A 89 9.94 -5.82 3.75
CA LEU A 89 10.17 -4.89 4.85
C LEU A 89 10.40 -5.62 6.18
N ALA A 90 9.62 -6.66 6.46
CA ALA A 90 9.78 -7.48 7.65
C ALA A 90 11.10 -8.26 7.66
N HIS A 91 11.55 -8.74 6.50
CA HIS A 91 12.87 -9.38 6.33
C HIS A 91 14.02 -8.44 6.70
N CYS A 92 13.97 -7.19 6.25
CA CYS A 92 14.95 -6.17 6.64
C CYS A 92 14.94 -5.93 8.16
N ALA A 93 13.75 -5.80 8.76
CA ALA A 93 13.63 -5.57 10.20
C ALA A 93 14.23 -6.71 11.05
N ARG A 94 14.01 -7.97 10.67
CA ARG A 94 14.56 -9.15 11.38
C ARG A 94 16.08 -9.29 11.33
N GLN A 95 16.76 -8.56 10.45
CA GLN A 95 18.23 -8.60 10.37
C GLN A 95 18.91 -7.60 11.30
N VAL A 96 18.16 -6.67 11.88
CA VAL A 96 18.73 -5.65 12.76
C VAL A 96 18.48 -5.93 14.25
N ALA A 97 17.63 -6.91 14.57
CA ALA A 97 17.37 -7.39 15.92
C ALA A 97 16.70 -8.79 15.89
N ASP A 98 16.87 -9.57 16.96
CA ASP A 98 16.23 -10.89 17.11
C ASP A 98 14.70 -10.78 17.22
N GLU A 99 14.21 -9.76 17.95
CA GLU A 99 12.79 -9.44 18.10
C GLU A 99 12.57 -7.98 17.70
N PRO A 100 12.54 -7.67 16.39
CA PRO A 100 12.53 -6.29 15.93
C PRO A 100 11.21 -5.60 16.25
N VAL A 101 11.33 -4.37 16.75
CA VAL A 101 10.19 -3.47 16.93
C VAL A 101 10.19 -2.42 15.83
N VAL A 102 9.11 -2.36 15.06
CA VAL A 102 8.85 -1.33 14.06
C VAL A 102 7.97 -0.24 14.69
N CYS A 103 8.42 1.00 14.64
CA CYS A 103 7.60 2.16 14.98
C CYS A 103 6.98 2.73 13.70
N ASP A 104 5.67 2.60 13.53
CA ASP A 104 4.90 3.21 12.45
C ASP A 104 4.51 4.64 12.86
N PHE A 105 5.27 5.61 12.35
CA PHE A 105 5.13 7.01 12.71
C PHE A 105 3.81 7.62 12.21
N HIS A 106 3.25 7.11 11.10
CA HIS A 106 2.04 7.66 10.48
C HIS A 106 0.93 6.60 10.43
N SER A 107 0.70 5.96 11.58
CA SER A 107 -0.03 4.69 11.63
C SER A 107 -1.53 4.78 11.33
N ARG A 108 -2.15 5.95 11.53
CA ARG A 108 -3.57 6.21 11.25
C ARG A 108 -4.47 5.13 11.88
N ASN A 109 -5.16 4.33 11.06
CA ASN A 109 -6.04 3.25 11.53
C ASN A 109 -5.33 1.90 11.77
N GLY A 110 -4.01 1.84 11.58
CA GLY A 110 -3.17 0.69 11.85
C GLY A 110 -3.24 -0.42 10.80
N PHE A 111 -3.93 -0.22 9.68
CA PHE A 111 -4.08 -1.23 8.62
C PHE A 111 -2.72 -1.70 8.07
N LEU A 112 -1.88 -0.76 7.62
CA LEU A 112 -0.57 -1.09 7.05
C LEU A 112 0.38 -1.70 8.09
N GLY A 113 0.44 -1.12 9.30
CA GLY A 113 1.23 -1.67 10.39
C GLY A 113 0.81 -3.09 10.79
N SER A 114 -0.48 -3.41 10.68
CA SER A 114 -0.99 -4.76 10.96
C SER A 114 -0.60 -5.76 9.88
N LEU A 115 -0.66 -5.36 8.61
CA LEU A 115 -0.20 -6.21 7.50
C LEU A 115 1.30 -6.51 7.63
N LEU A 116 2.11 -5.50 7.95
CA LEU A 116 3.52 -5.69 8.25
C LEU A 116 3.73 -6.60 9.48
N GLY A 117 2.97 -6.40 10.55
CA GLY A 117 3.07 -7.22 11.76
C GLY A 117 2.76 -8.70 11.51
N ARG A 118 1.81 -9.00 10.61
CA ARG A 118 1.48 -10.37 10.15
C ARG A 118 2.60 -11.05 9.36
N GLU A 119 3.68 -10.33 9.03
CA GLU A 119 4.90 -10.92 8.49
C GLU A 119 5.88 -11.36 9.58
N GLY A 120 5.49 -11.27 10.86
CA GLY A 120 6.30 -11.75 11.99
C GLY A 120 7.23 -10.70 12.58
N VAL A 121 6.79 -9.44 12.64
CA VAL A 121 7.47 -8.36 13.37
C VAL A 121 6.50 -7.66 14.31
N LYS A 122 6.99 -7.10 15.42
CA LYS A 122 6.13 -6.30 16.29
C LYS A 122 6.00 -4.89 15.73
N VAL A 123 4.77 -4.38 15.61
CA VAL A 123 4.55 -3.01 15.13
C VAL A 123 3.87 -2.18 16.22
N ILE A 124 4.41 -0.98 16.46
CA ILE A 124 3.84 0.03 17.35
C ILE A 124 3.53 1.25 16.53
N GLY A 125 2.25 1.58 16.37
CA GLY A 125 1.82 2.77 15.64
C GLY A 125 1.67 3.99 16.54
N LEU A 126 2.23 5.11 16.13
CA LEU A 126 1.98 6.40 16.77
C LEU A 126 0.63 6.93 16.31
N ARG A 127 -0.18 7.36 17.28
CA ARG A 127 -1.44 8.08 17.04
C ARG A 127 -1.26 9.53 17.47
N ASP A 128 -0.71 10.34 16.57
CA ASP A 128 -0.56 11.78 16.80
C ASP A 128 -1.95 12.45 16.78
N PRO A 129 -2.35 13.18 17.84
CA PRO A 129 -3.61 13.92 17.87
C PRO A 129 -3.78 14.96 16.76
N ALA A 130 -2.68 15.40 16.12
CA ALA A 130 -2.72 16.32 14.99
C ALA A 130 -3.06 15.64 13.65
N ASP A 131 -2.94 14.32 13.55
CA ASP A 131 -3.25 13.58 12.33
C ASP A 131 -4.76 13.37 12.19
N LYS A 132 -5.27 13.57 10.97
CA LYS A 132 -6.67 13.25 10.65
C LYS A 132 -6.89 11.74 10.76
N PRO A 133 -7.95 11.28 11.46
CA PRO A 133 -8.29 9.88 11.47
C PRO A 133 -8.73 9.43 10.07
N ASN A 134 -8.55 8.14 9.78
CA ASN A 134 -9.19 7.54 8.62
C ASN A 134 -10.71 7.45 8.86
N GLN A 135 -11.48 7.23 7.79
CA GLN A 135 -12.93 7.05 7.91
C GLN A 135 -13.27 5.79 8.71
N ILE A 136 -12.53 4.71 8.47
CA ILE A 136 -12.48 3.56 9.37
C ILE A 136 -11.38 3.84 10.40
N ALA A 137 -11.78 4.24 11.61
CA ALA A 137 -10.87 4.76 12.63
C ALA A 137 -9.91 3.70 13.20
N ASP A 138 -10.43 2.52 13.55
CA ASP A 138 -9.65 1.40 14.08
C ASP A 138 -9.75 0.22 13.11
N PHE A 139 -8.65 -0.06 12.40
CA PHE A 139 -8.59 -1.14 11.42
C PHE A 139 -7.24 -1.86 11.49
N HIS A 140 -6.97 -2.47 12.65
CA HIS A 140 -5.70 -3.12 12.94
C HIS A 140 -5.88 -4.53 13.53
N ASP A 141 -4.80 -5.31 13.50
CA ASP A 141 -4.68 -6.63 14.11
C ASP A 141 -4.03 -6.51 15.49
N PRO A 142 -4.81 -6.62 16.59
CA PRO A 142 -4.27 -6.44 17.94
C PRO A 142 -3.28 -7.54 18.36
N ALA A 143 -3.16 -8.63 17.60
CA ALA A 143 -2.18 -9.68 17.89
C ALA A 143 -0.74 -9.26 17.53
N VAL A 144 -0.57 -8.32 16.60
CA VAL A 144 0.74 -7.94 16.04
C VAL A 144 0.98 -6.43 16.03
N PHE A 145 -0.08 -5.63 16.19
CA PHE A 145 -0.04 -4.18 16.18
C PHE A 145 -0.59 -3.61 17.49
N GLN A 146 0.08 -2.58 18.02
CA GLN A 146 -0.39 -1.81 19.16
C GLN A 146 -0.27 -0.31 18.90
N TYR A 147 -1.18 0.47 19.45
CA TYR A 147 -1.07 1.93 19.44
C TYR A 147 -0.23 2.45 20.60
N SER A 148 0.46 3.55 20.32
CA SER A 148 0.98 4.47 21.33
C SER A 148 0.33 5.83 21.11
N GLU A 149 -0.39 6.31 22.14
CA GLU A 149 -0.97 7.65 22.20
C GLU A 149 0.14 8.67 22.53
N ALA A 150 1.14 8.77 21.65
CA ALA A 150 2.31 9.63 21.82
C ALA A 150 2.44 10.58 20.63
N ASP A 151 2.88 11.81 20.92
CA ASP A 151 3.42 12.73 19.91
C ASP A 151 4.69 12.11 19.31
N PHE A 152 4.96 12.39 18.03
CA PHE A 152 6.23 12.13 17.34
C PHE A 152 7.46 12.49 18.18
N GLN A 153 7.34 13.54 19.01
CA GLN A 153 8.42 14.03 19.87
C GLN A 153 8.48 13.38 21.25
N GLN A 154 7.62 12.42 21.57
CA GLN A 154 7.50 11.82 22.90
C GLN A 154 7.37 10.30 22.85
N VAL A 155 8.09 9.66 21.92
CA VAL A 155 8.21 8.19 21.90
C VAL A 155 9.05 7.74 23.09
N ASP A 156 8.45 6.94 23.97
CA ASP A 156 9.03 6.47 25.24
C ASP A 156 9.36 4.97 25.24
N PHE A 157 9.21 4.31 24.09
CA PHE A 157 9.56 2.91 23.88
C PHE A 157 10.73 2.76 22.90
N PRO A 158 11.58 1.73 23.07
CA PRO A 158 12.64 1.43 22.11
C PRO A 158 12.06 0.83 20.83
N PHE A 159 12.68 1.14 19.69
CA PHE A 159 12.37 0.54 18.41
C PHE A 159 13.62 0.43 17.52
N ASP A 160 13.61 -0.54 16.61
CA ASP A 160 14.73 -0.85 15.73
C ASP A 160 14.56 -0.23 14.34
N MET A 161 13.32 -0.14 13.87
CA MET A 161 12.99 0.38 12.55
C MET A 161 11.92 1.47 12.66
N ALA A 162 12.17 2.62 12.04
CA ALA A 162 11.14 3.62 11.80
C ALA A 162 10.47 3.35 10.46
N LEU A 163 9.15 3.29 10.45
CA LEU A 163 8.33 3.24 9.26
C LEU A 163 7.54 4.55 9.14
N SER A 164 7.73 5.26 8.03
CA SER A 164 7.02 6.50 7.72
C SER A 164 6.27 6.34 6.41
N VAL A 165 4.98 6.04 6.50
CA VAL A 165 4.11 5.86 5.34
C VAL A 165 3.25 7.09 5.11
N TRP A 166 3.33 7.67 3.92
CA TRP A 166 2.46 8.77 3.50
C TRP A 166 2.50 9.97 4.47
N MET A 167 3.73 10.42 4.76
CA MET A 167 4.00 11.60 5.59
C MET A 167 3.11 12.77 5.15
N PRO A 168 2.47 13.51 6.07
CA PRO A 168 1.55 14.58 5.71
C PRO A 168 2.15 15.61 4.73
N PRO A 169 1.34 16.13 3.79
CA PRO A 169 1.80 16.97 2.70
C PRO A 169 2.45 18.26 3.23
N GLY A 170 3.61 18.62 2.68
CA GLY A 170 4.34 19.84 3.04
C GLY A 170 5.03 19.78 4.41
N THR A 171 5.14 18.59 5.02
CA THR A 171 5.82 18.41 6.31
C THR A 171 7.14 17.66 6.15
N ASN A 172 8.09 17.93 7.03
CA ASN A 172 9.33 17.16 7.16
C ASN A 172 9.46 16.67 8.61
N ARG A 173 9.09 15.41 8.83
CA ARG A 173 9.18 14.73 10.14
C ARG A 173 10.44 13.88 10.30
N THR A 174 11.32 13.89 9.30
CA THR A 174 12.56 13.11 9.31
C THR A 174 13.49 13.49 10.47
N PRO A 175 13.67 14.77 10.85
CA PRO A 175 14.42 15.11 12.06
C PRO A 175 13.85 14.46 13.33
N ASP A 176 12.52 14.38 13.45
CA ASP A 176 11.83 13.75 14.58
C ASP A 176 11.99 12.22 14.58
N ILE A 177 12.19 11.59 13.42
CA ILE A 177 12.51 10.15 13.34
C ILE A 177 13.97 9.90 13.73
N VAL A 178 14.89 10.69 13.17
CA VAL A 178 16.35 10.53 13.32
C VAL A 178 16.83 10.70 14.75
N ARG A 179 16.20 11.54 15.57
CA ARG A 179 16.54 11.74 17.00
C ARG A 179 16.54 10.44 17.81
N TYR A 180 15.73 9.46 17.42
CA TYR A 180 15.65 8.16 18.09
C TYR A 180 16.70 7.16 17.63
N ARG A 181 17.51 7.51 16.62
CA ARG A 181 18.58 6.65 16.07
C ARG A 181 18.11 5.24 15.73
N PRO A 182 16.99 5.06 14.99
CA PRO A 182 16.59 3.72 14.55
C PRO A 182 17.68 3.09 13.69
N LYS A 183 17.79 1.77 13.73
CA LYS A 183 18.75 1.01 12.90
C LYS A 183 18.36 1.10 11.41
N LEU A 184 17.05 1.11 11.13
CA LEU A 184 16.48 1.29 9.80
C LEU A 184 15.45 2.43 9.75
N ILE A 185 15.38 3.14 8.63
CA ILE A 185 14.31 4.09 8.32
C ILE A 185 13.72 3.72 6.96
N VAL A 186 12.42 3.47 6.93
CA VAL A 186 11.68 3.16 5.70
C VAL A 186 10.69 4.28 5.41
N TYR A 187 10.79 4.82 4.21
CA TYR A 187 9.82 5.77 3.67
C TYR A 187 9.00 5.12 2.58
N ILE A 188 7.67 5.25 2.66
CA ILE A 188 6.76 4.97 1.55
C ILE A 188 6.06 6.28 1.21
N HIS A 189 6.34 6.82 0.03
CA HIS A 189 5.88 8.15 -0.37
C HIS A 189 5.57 8.22 -1.86
N THR A 190 5.02 9.33 -2.32
CA THR A 190 4.82 9.60 -3.74
C THR A 190 5.37 10.99 -4.09
N ASP A 191 5.89 11.13 -5.30
CA ASP A 191 6.29 12.43 -5.84
C ASP A 191 5.11 13.17 -6.51
N HIS A 192 3.90 12.64 -6.36
CA HIS A 192 2.68 13.23 -6.89
C HIS A 192 2.39 14.61 -6.30
N VAL A 193 2.00 15.53 -7.17
CA VAL A 193 1.60 16.89 -6.85
C VAL A 193 0.14 17.05 -7.24
N ASP A 194 -0.66 17.56 -6.32
CA ASP A 194 -2.04 17.94 -6.62
C ASP A 194 -2.03 19.08 -7.65
N GLU A 195 -2.55 18.83 -8.85
CA GLU A 195 -2.50 19.78 -9.97
C GLU A 195 -3.23 21.10 -9.65
N SER A 196 -4.27 21.06 -8.81
CA SER A 196 -5.09 22.23 -8.48
C SER A 196 -4.42 23.19 -7.50
N SER A 197 -3.62 22.64 -6.58
CA SER A 197 -2.99 23.37 -5.48
C SER A 197 -1.47 23.51 -5.65
N GLY A 198 -0.87 22.72 -6.54
CA GLY A 198 0.59 22.62 -6.72
C GLY A 198 1.30 22.02 -5.52
N ARG A 199 0.59 21.40 -4.57
CA ARG A 199 1.16 20.88 -3.33
C ARG A 199 1.53 19.40 -3.47
N PRO A 200 2.66 18.95 -2.90
CA PRO A 200 2.98 17.53 -2.85
C PRO A 200 1.91 16.79 -2.05
N GLN A 201 1.61 15.55 -2.44
CA GLN A 201 0.69 14.70 -1.69
C GLN A 201 1.32 14.13 -0.42
N THR A 202 2.65 13.97 -0.40
CA THR A 202 3.39 13.45 0.76
C THR A 202 4.63 14.27 1.06
N GLY A 203 4.82 14.60 2.34
CA GLY A 203 6.03 15.21 2.89
C GLY A 203 6.56 16.42 2.12
N THR A 204 7.87 16.66 2.27
CA THR A 204 8.68 17.49 1.37
C THR A 204 9.78 16.63 0.73
N PRO A 205 10.37 17.03 -0.41
CA PRO A 205 11.47 16.28 -1.02
C PRO A 205 12.65 16.02 -0.07
N GLU A 206 12.94 16.97 0.82
CA GLU A 206 14.02 16.91 1.80
C GLU A 206 13.77 15.81 2.84
N ALA A 207 12.51 15.58 3.23
CA ALA A 207 12.14 14.56 4.21
C ALA A 207 12.65 13.16 3.81
N PHE A 208 12.62 12.84 2.52
CA PHE A 208 12.96 11.51 2.04
C PHE A 208 14.42 11.36 1.59
N ARG A 209 15.21 12.44 1.59
CA ARG A 209 16.55 12.48 0.98
C ARG A 209 17.63 13.03 1.91
N GLU A 210 17.29 13.97 2.79
CA GLU A 210 18.24 14.65 3.68
C GLU A 210 18.29 13.96 5.03
N LEU A 211 19.05 12.87 5.08
CA LEU A 211 19.39 12.17 6.31
C LEU A 211 20.84 12.48 6.73
N PRO A 212 21.17 12.36 8.04
CA PRO A 212 22.55 12.42 8.48
C PRO A 212 23.45 11.41 7.75
N SER A 213 24.74 11.72 7.64
CA SER A 213 25.71 10.95 6.84
C SER A 213 25.96 9.51 7.28
N HIS A 214 25.46 9.10 8.45
CA HIS A 214 25.55 7.71 8.92
C HIS A 214 24.40 6.83 8.41
N TYR A 215 23.33 7.42 7.86
CA TYR A 215 22.26 6.67 7.20
C TYR A 215 22.53 6.54 5.71
N HIS A 216 22.58 5.30 5.23
CA HIS A 216 22.84 4.96 3.82
C HIS A 216 21.59 4.41 3.17
N LEU A 217 21.27 4.86 1.96
CA LEU A 217 20.22 4.24 1.15
C LEU A 217 20.70 2.85 0.72
N ILE A 218 20.05 1.80 1.22
CA ILE A 218 20.42 0.40 0.93
C ILE A 218 19.48 -0.26 -0.09
N ALA A 219 18.25 0.22 -0.21
CA ALA A 219 17.31 -0.22 -1.25
C ALA A 219 16.33 0.89 -1.63
N GLN A 220 15.93 0.87 -2.89
CA GLN A 220 14.85 1.70 -3.40
C GLN A 220 14.14 0.97 -4.54
N TRP A 221 12.82 1.00 -4.52
CA TRP A 221 12.00 0.57 -5.66
C TRP A 221 10.79 1.49 -5.81
N SER A 222 10.09 1.34 -6.93
CA SER A 222 8.87 2.10 -7.22
C SER A 222 7.81 1.17 -7.76
N ILE A 223 6.56 1.44 -7.41
CA ILE A 223 5.39 0.73 -7.91
C ILE A 223 4.49 1.76 -8.56
N THR A 224 4.15 1.52 -9.82
CA THR A 224 3.31 2.40 -10.62
C THR A 224 1.96 1.74 -10.83
N ARG A 225 0.90 2.35 -10.29
CA ARG A 225 -0.47 2.08 -10.66
C ARG A 225 -0.75 2.80 -11.98
N PRO A 226 -1.13 2.10 -13.06
CA PRO A 226 -1.42 2.76 -14.32
C PRO A 226 -2.64 3.68 -14.18
N ARG A 227 -2.68 4.70 -15.04
CA ARG A 227 -3.87 5.53 -15.23
C ARG A 227 -5.06 4.63 -15.58
N ASP A 228 -6.21 4.97 -15.02
CA ASP A 228 -7.49 4.34 -15.34
C ASP A 228 -7.47 2.81 -15.15
N LEU A 229 -6.72 2.33 -14.14
CA LEU A 229 -6.55 0.90 -13.82
C LEU A 229 -7.84 0.09 -13.95
N PHE A 230 -8.93 0.60 -13.38
CA PHE A 230 -10.25 -0.01 -13.49
C PHE A 230 -11.04 0.49 -14.69
N HIS A 231 -11.07 1.81 -14.89
CA HIS A 231 -11.91 2.48 -15.89
C HIS A 231 -11.61 2.04 -17.32
N GLU A 232 -10.35 1.69 -17.63
CA GLU A 232 -10.00 1.11 -18.93
C GLU A 232 -10.74 -0.18 -19.21
N THR A 233 -10.96 -1.04 -18.21
CA THR A 233 -11.64 -2.34 -18.39
C THR A 233 -13.15 -2.23 -18.13
N TRP A 234 -13.54 -1.47 -17.10
CA TRP A 234 -14.92 -1.27 -16.63
C TRP A 234 -15.23 0.24 -16.63
N PRO A 235 -15.77 0.79 -17.74
CA PRO A 235 -16.01 2.24 -17.89
C PRO A 235 -16.96 2.86 -16.86
N GLU A 236 -17.74 2.04 -16.16
CA GLU A 236 -18.63 2.45 -15.07
C GLU A 236 -17.87 2.79 -13.78
N LEU A 237 -16.64 2.31 -13.63
CA LEU A 237 -15.80 2.59 -12.47
C LEU A 237 -15.08 3.94 -12.62
N THR A 238 -14.72 4.53 -11.48
CA THR A 238 -14.11 5.86 -11.41
C THR A 238 -12.77 5.89 -12.17
N PRO A 239 -12.51 6.91 -13.02
CA PRO A 239 -11.20 7.11 -13.61
C PRO A 239 -10.16 7.41 -12.53
N SER A 240 -8.91 7.09 -12.80
CA SER A 240 -7.83 7.28 -11.83
C SER A 240 -6.59 7.83 -12.50
N LEU A 241 -5.91 8.76 -11.84
CA LEU A 241 -4.60 9.21 -12.30
C LEU A 241 -3.60 8.05 -12.20
N GLU A 242 -2.59 8.05 -13.07
CA GLU A 242 -1.41 7.21 -12.83
C GLU A 242 -0.80 7.62 -11.49
N GLU A 243 -0.32 6.66 -10.71
CA GLU A 243 0.29 6.95 -9.41
C GLU A 243 1.55 6.12 -9.25
N THR A 244 2.67 6.79 -8.96
CA THR A 244 3.92 6.11 -8.63
C THR A 244 4.21 6.35 -7.17
N ARG A 245 4.32 5.25 -6.41
CA ARG A 245 4.81 5.26 -5.04
C ARG A 245 6.24 4.73 -5.01
N HIS A 246 7.04 5.30 -4.12
CA HIS A 246 8.44 4.95 -3.90
C HIS A 246 8.59 4.35 -2.51
N VAL A 247 9.40 3.31 -2.42
CA VAL A 247 9.92 2.83 -1.14
C VAL A 247 11.40 3.11 -1.09
N ARG A 248 11.86 3.68 0.03
CA ARG A 248 13.28 3.93 0.31
C ARG A 248 13.62 3.32 1.65
N ILE A 249 14.65 2.48 1.70
CA ILE A 249 15.18 1.92 2.93
C ILE A 249 16.55 2.52 3.20
N TYR A 250 16.66 3.19 4.33
CA TYR A 250 17.92 3.72 4.85
C TYR A 250 18.36 2.89 6.06
N ALA A 251 19.65 2.58 6.15
CA ALA A 251 20.22 1.87 7.28
C ALA A 251 21.33 2.70 7.94
N ASP A 252 21.38 2.68 9.27
CA ASP A 252 22.53 3.20 10.01
C ASP A 252 23.80 2.40 9.65
N GLU A 253 24.96 3.03 9.77
CA GLU A 253 26.26 2.53 9.29
C GLU A 253 26.54 1.04 9.62
N PRO A 254 26.27 0.55 10.86
CA PRO A 254 26.51 -0.85 11.20
C PRO A 254 25.63 -1.86 10.44
N TYR A 255 24.48 -1.42 9.92
CA TYR A 255 23.47 -2.27 9.29
C TYR A 255 23.40 -2.09 7.77
N ARG A 256 24.31 -1.34 7.16
CA ARG A 256 24.30 -1.07 5.71
C ARG A 256 24.43 -2.31 4.81
N GLY A 257 24.88 -3.43 5.38
CA GLY A 257 25.16 -4.68 4.67
C GLY A 257 24.08 -5.75 4.82
N ILE A 258 22.91 -5.43 5.37
CA ILE A 258 21.80 -6.39 5.46
C ILE A 258 21.32 -6.79 4.06
N ASP A 259 20.81 -8.00 3.95
CA ASP A 259 20.15 -8.47 2.73
C ASP A 259 18.77 -7.81 2.60
N VAL A 260 18.50 -7.18 1.47
CA VAL A 260 17.22 -6.50 1.22
C VAL A 260 16.16 -7.42 0.63
N GLY A 261 16.42 -8.73 0.55
CA GLY A 261 15.41 -9.74 0.25
C GLY A 261 15.03 -9.81 -1.23
N ALA A 262 15.98 -9.61 -2.14
CA ALA A 262 15.74 -9.70 -3.58
C ALA A 262 15.32 -11.12 -4.03
N ASP A 263 15.72 -12.14 -3.27
CA ASP A 263 15.49 -13.56 -3.56
C ASP A 263 14.52 -14.23 -2.56
N LEU A 264 13.67 -13.45 -1.90
CA LEU A 264 12.66 -14.01 -0.99
C LEU A 264 11.69 -14.92 -1.73
N GLU A 265 11.26 -16.00 -1.06
CA GLU A 265 10.17 -16.83 -1.57
C GLU A 265 8.91 -15.97 -1.74
N LYS A 266 8.21 -16.19 -2.86
CA LYS A 266 6.95 -15.49 -3.12
C LYS A 266 5.92 -15.87 -2.06
N ALA A 267 5.39 -14.86 -1.39
CA ALA A 267 4.30 -15.02 -0.46
C ALA A 267 2.97 -15.17 -1.21
N ASP A 268 2.01 -15.84 -0.58
CA ASP A 268 0.64 -15.88 -1.10
C ASP A 268 0.07 -14.45 -1.14
N PRO A 269 -0.47 -13.99 -2.28
CA PRO A 269 -0.94 -12.63 -2.44
C PRO A 269 -2.15 -12.34 -1.53
N TYR A 270 -2.34 -11.08 -1.17
CA TYR A 270 -3.60 -10.62 -0.62
C TYR A 270 -4.74 -10.77 -1.64
N VAL A 271 -5.98 -10.85 -1.16
CA VAL A 271 -7.15 -11.03 -2.05
C VAL A 271 -7.26 -9.92 -3.10
N TRP A 272 -6.99 -8.66 -2.71
CA TRP A 272 -7.02 -7.52 -3.64
C TRP A 272 -5.92 -7.56 -4.70
N GLU A 273 -4.83 -8.31 -4.49
CA GLU A 273 -3.78 -8.47 -5.51
C GLU A 273 -4.25 -9.36 -6.66
N ASN A 274 -5.22 -10.27 -6.43
CA ASN A 274 -5.88 -11.00 -7.52
C ASN A 274 -6.73 -10.05 -8.39
N GLU A 275 -7.36 -9.05 -7.78
CA GLU A 275 -8.09 -8.03 -8.54
C GLU A 275 -7.14 -7.14 -9.34
N LEU A 276 -5.98 -6.81 -8.77
CA LEU A 276 -4.92 -6.07 -9.45
C LEU A 276 -4.41 -6.85 -10.66
N ASP A 277 -4.11 -8.14 -10.48
CA ASP A 277 -3.64 -9.02 -11.55
C ASP A 277 -4.67 -9.14 -12.69
N MET A 278 -5.95 -9.29 -12.37
CA MET A 278 -7.02 -9.33 -13.36
C MET A 278 -7.11 -8.00 -14.15
N ALA A 279 -7.11 -6.87 -13.45
CA ALA A 279 -7.19 -5.54 -14.08
C ALA A 279 -5.99 -5.28 -15.00
N LEU A 280 -4.76 -5.57 -14.53
CA LEU A 280 -3.54 -5.40 -15.34
C LEU A 280 -3.53 -6.32 -16.56
N THR A 281 -3.94 -7.58 -16.39
CA THR A 281 -4.02 -8.55 -17.49
C THR A 281 -5.03 -8.10 -18.55
N ALA A 282 -6.16 -7.52 -18.14
CA ALA A 282 -7.17 -7.00 -19.06
C ALA A 282 -6.63 -5.78 -19.85
N MET A 283 -5.92 -4.87 -19.19
CA MET A 283 -5.26 -3.74 -19.85
C MET A 283 -4.20 -4.21 -20.85
N GLU A 284 -3.37 -5.19 -20.47
CA GLU A 284 -2.36 -5.79 -21.35
C GLU A 284 -3.01 -6.43 -22.59
N ALA A 285 -4.11 -7.17 -22.41
CA ALA A 285 -4.85 -7.76 -23.51
C ALA A 285 -5.47 -6.71 -24.44
N LYS A 286 -6.01 -5.62 -23.91
CA LYS A 286 -6.50 -4.49 -24.72
C LYS A 286 -5.36 -3.87 -25.52
N ASN A 287 -4.22 -3.60 -24.90
CA ASN A 287 -3.06 -3.04 -25.61
C ASN A 287 -2.56 -4.00 -26.70
N HIS A 288 -2.48 -5.30 -26.42
CA HIS A 288 -2.14 -6.32 -27.41
C HIS A 288 -3.09 -6.33 -28.61
N LEU A 289 -4.40 -6.11 -28.40
CA LEU A 289 -5.38 -6.01 -29.48
C LEU A 289 -5.24 -4.69 -30.26
N ARG A 290 -5.00 -3.55 -29.58
CA ARG A 290 -4.73 -2.24 -30.23
C ARG A 290 -3.51 -2.32 -31.13
N GLU A 291 -2.41 -2.93 -30.68
CA GLU A 291 -1.18 -3.12 -31.46
C GLU A 291 -1.40 -3.96 -32.72
N ARG A 292 -2.40 -4.85 -32.71
CA ARG A 292 -2.81 -5.66 -33.85
C ARG A 292 -3.82 -4.97 -34.77
N GLY A 293 -4.18 -3.72 -34.47
CA GLY A 293 -5.10 -2.90 -35.27
C GLY A 293 -6.58 -3.18 -35.00
N PHE A 294 -6.92 -3.87 -33.91
CA PHE A 294 -8.31 -4.04 -33.52
C PHE A 294 -8.82 -2.82 -32.73
N PRO A 295 -10.05 -2.33 -33.00
CA PRO A 295 -10.69 -1.35 -32.15
C PRO A 295 -11.15 -2.04 -30.85
N VAL A 296 -10.67 -1.57 -29.71
CA VAL A 296 -11.00 -2.06 -28.36
C VAL A 296 -11.12 -0.92 -27.36
#